data_AF-A0A2G8LMG6-F1
#
_entry.id   AF-A0A2G8LMG6-F1
#
_cell.length_a   1.000
_cell.length_b   1.000
_cell.length_c   1.000
_cell.angle_alpha   90.00
_cell.angle_beta   90.00
_cell.angle_gamma   90.00
#
_symmetry.space_group_name_H-M   'P 1'
#
loop_
_entity.id
_entity.type
_entity.pdbx_description
1 polymer ?
#
loop_
_entity_poly.entity_id
_entity_poly.type
_entity_poly.pdbx_seq_one_letter_code
_entity_poly.pdbx_strand_id
1 'polypeptide(L)'
;MWQNTSDAFGERFAGGDINVLKELVQAGFLGRKSGKGCYVYGSGKTREVNSEAVEILKKFTLAKKGADTTEDLQMRLASRMINEAVMCQKASWLILETLAVFGLGFPPFHGGPFRFTDTYGADKLVAKMQQYEQLYGIAFTPCQLLKDHAADKTKKFHPN
;
A
#
# COMPACT_ATOMS: atom_id res chain seq x y z
N MET A 1 11.01 -18.74 -15.58
CA MET A 1 10.47 -19.11 -14.26
C MET A 1 10.09 -17.81 -13.57
N TRP A 2 8.81 -17.54 -13.33
CA TRP A 2 8.40 -16.31 -12.64
C TRP A 2 8.73 -16.47 -11.15
N GLN A 3 9.64 -15.66 -10.61
CA GLN A 3 9.89 -15.61 -9.18
C GLN A 3 8.68 -14.93 -8.51
N ASN A 4 8.19 -15.45 -7.39
CA ASN A 4 7.23 -14.69 -6.59
C ASN A 4 7.91 -13.41 -6.09
N THR A 5 7.18 -12.30 -6.13
CA THR A 5 7.72 -11.00 -5.69
C THR A 5 8.15 -11.02 -4.23
N SER A 6 7.48 -11.80 -3.38
CA SER A 6 7.91 -12.01 -1.99
C SER A 6 9.32 -12.61 -1.88
N ASP A 7 9.67 -13.55 -2.76
CA ASP A 7 10.98 -14.21 -2.75
C ASP A 7 12.07 -13.28 -3.27
N ALA A 8 11.71 -12.35 -4.18
CA ALA A 8 12.63 -11.39 -4.78
C ALA A 8 12.89 -10.15 -3.91
N PHE A 9 11.87 -9.66 -3.21
CA PHE A 9 11.93 -8.40 -2.44
C PHE A 9 11.99 -8.59 -0.92
N GLY A 10 11.83 -9.82 -0.43
CA GLY A 10 12.05 -10.21 0.96
C GLY A 10 11.05 -9.60 1.96
N GLU A 11 11.52 -9.42 3.20
CA GLU A 11 10.68 -9.07 4.35
C GLU A 11 9.95 -7.72 4.22
N ARG A 12 10.45 -6.79 3.39
CA ARG A 12 9.78 -5.50 3.17
C ARG A 12 8.42 -5.64 2.50
N PHE A 13 8.21 -6.69 1.71
CA PHE A 13 6.94 -6.98 1.05
C PHE A 13 6.00 -7.82 1.94
N ALA A 14 6.46 -8.23 3.12
CA ALA A 14 5.61 -8.89 4.10
C ALA A 14 4.47 -7.96 4.57
N GLY A 15 3.40 -8.57 5.08
CA GLY A 15 2.19 -7.88 5.47
C GLY A 15 1.25 -8.83 6.21
N GLY A 16 0.03 -8.97 5.70
CA GLY A 16 -0.92 -9.95 6.23
C GLY A 16 -0.50 -11.40 5.93
N ASP A 17 -1.18 -12.35 6.57
CA ASP A 17 -0.98 -13.77 6.31
C ASP A 17 -1.46 -14.14 4.89
N ILE A 18 -0.55 -14.67 4.08
CA ILE A 18 -0.81 -15.11 2.69
C ILE A 18 -1.85 -16.24 2.66
N ASN A 19 -1.99 -17.02 3.73
CA ASN A 19 -2.97 -18.10 3.81
C ASN A 19 -4.42 -17.61 3.73
N VAL A 20 -4.70 -16.34 4.06
CA VAL A 20 -5.99 -15.70 3.77
C VAL A 20 -6.33 -15.83 2.28
N LEU A 21 -5.38 -15.44 1.41
CA LEU A 21 -5.57 -15.49 -0.03
C LEU A 21 -5.68 -16.94 -0.52
N LYS A 22 -4.93 -17.87 0.08
CA LYS A 22 -5.01 -19.30 -0.27
C LYS A 22 -6.37 -19.89 0.07
N GLU A 23 -6.90 -19.63 1.27
CA GLU A 23 -8.23 -20.12 1.67
C GLU A 23 -9.34 -19.53 0.79
N LEU A 24 -9.27 -18.24 0.44
CA LEU A 24 -10.21 -17.63 -0.50
C LEU A 24 -10.18 -18.32 -1.88
N VAL A 25 -8.98 -18.63 -2.39
CA VAL A 25 -8.83 -19.33 -3.67
C VAL A 25 -9.35 -20.77 -3.59
N GLN A 26 -9.04 -21.50 -2.51
CA GLN A 26 -9.52 -22.87 -2.28
C GLN A 26 -11.05 -22.92 -2.13
N ALA A 27 -11.65 -21.90 -1.55
CA ALA A 27 -13.10 -21.74 -1.46
C ALA A 27 -13.77 -21.28 -2.79
N GLY A 28 -12.98 -21.08 -3.86
CA GLY A 28 -13.50 -20.64 -5.17
C GLY A 28 -13.83 -19.14 -5.26
N PHE A 29 -13.40 -18.33 -4.28
CA PHE A 29 -13.64 -16.88 -4.25
C PHE A 29 -12.62 -16.12 -5.08
N LEU A 30 -12.73 -16.26 -6.41
CA LEU A 30 -11.77 -15.72 -7.38
C LEU A 30 -12.15 -14.33 -7.92
N GLY A 31 -13.15 -13.68 -7.33
CA GLY A 31 -13.61 -12.35 -7.71
C GLY A 31 -14.67 -12.40 -8.79
N ARG A 32 -14.67 -11.39 -9.69
CA ARG A 32 -15.71 -11.26 -10.73
C ARG A 32 -15.78 -12.45 -11.68
N LYS A 33 -14.65 -13.10 -11.97
CA LYS A 33 -14.60 -14.23 -12.91
C LYS A 33 -15.35 -15.48 -12.41
N SER A 34 -15.46 -15.67 -11.10
CA SER A 34 -16.22 -16.78 -10.50
C SER A 34 -17.55 -16.31 -9.89
N GLY A 35 -17.94 -15.05 -10.11
CA GLY A 35 -19.15 -14.48 -9.52
C GLY A 35 -19.06 -14.22 -8.01
N LYS A 36 -17.94 -14.53 -7.34
CA LYS A 36 -17.80 -14.41 -5.87
C LYS A 36 -16.35 -14.15 -5.45
N GLY A 37 -16.15 -13.19 -4.56
CA GLY A 37 -14.87 -12.77 -3.98
C GLY A 37 -15.09 -12.24 -2.57
N CYS A 38 -14.52 -11.08 -2.23
CA CYS A 38 -14.93 -10.33 -1.03
C CYS A 38 -16.40 -9.87 -1.11
N TYR A 39 -16.92 -9.75 -2.33
CA TYR A 39 -18.31 -9.45 -2.63
C TYR A 39 -18.91 -10.57 -3.48
N VAL A 40 -20.24 -10.69 -3.46
CA VAL A 40 -20.99 -11.48 -4.42
C VAL A 40 -21.25 -10.61 -5.65
N TYR A 41 -20.86 -11.10 -6.83
CA TYR A 41 -20.98 -10.40 -8.11
C TYR A 41 -22.13 -11.01 -8.92
N GLY A 42 -23.33 -10.43 -8.74
CA GLY A 42 -24.50 -10.73 -9.56
C GLY A 42 -24.65 -9.78 -10.76
N SER A 43 -25.79 -9.88 -11.46
CA SER A 43 -26.16 -9.00 -12.59
C SER A 43 -26.57 -7.58 -12.17
N GLY A 44 -26.75 -7.33 -10.87
CA GLY A 44 -27.16 -6.04 -10.32
C GLY A 44 -26.02 -5.05 -10.10
N LYS A 45 -26.37 -3.77 -9.90
CA LYS A 45 -25.41 -2.72 -9.51
C LYS A 45 -24.93 -2.86 -8.06
N THR A 46 -25.75 -3.45 -7.19
CA THR A 46 -25.45 -3.64 -5.77
C THR A 46 -24.53 -4.84 -5.58
N ARG A 47 -23.48 -4.64 -4.79
CA ARG A 47 -22.52 -5.69 -4.43
C ARG A 47 -22.74 -6.06 -2.98
N GLU A 48 -23.31 -7.22 -2.75
CA GLU A 48 -23.47 -7.75 -1.40
C GLU A 48 -22.14 -8.26 -0.86
N VAL A 49 -21.92 -8.07 0.44
CA VAL A 49 -20.72 -8.59 1.11
C VAL A 49 -20.83 -10.11 1.17
N ASN A 50 -19.75 -10.81 0.80
CA ASN A 50 -19.71 -12.27 0.89
C ASN A 50 -19.45 -12.67 2.35
N SER A 51 -20.48 -13.17 3.05
CA SER A 51 -20.39 -13.63 4.44
C SER A 51 -19.37 -14.74 4.64
N GLU A 52 -19.25 -15.68 3.69
CA GLU A 52 -18.25 -16.77 3.77
C GLU A 52 -16.81 -16.23 3.67
N ALA A 53 -16.58 -15.18 2.87
CA ALA A 53 -15.28 -14.52 2.84
C ALA A 53 -14.97 -13.80 4.15
N VAL A 54 -15.99 -13.23 4.81
CA VAL A 54 -15.84 -12.63 6.15
C VAL A 54 -15.44 -13.68 7.18
N GLU A 55 -16.04 -14.87 7.15
CA GLU A 55 -15.65 -15.97 8.05
C GLU A 55 -14.20 -16.41 7.84
N ILE A 56 -13.71 -16.47 6.59
CA ILE A 56 -12.29 -16.72 6.31
C ILE A 56 -11.42 -15.59 6.89
N LEU A 57 -11.77 -14.32 6.64
CA LEU A 57 -11.01 -13.16 7.14
C LEU A 57 -10.93 -13.11 8.67
N LYS A 58 -11.99 -13.52 9.38
CA LYS A 58 -12.03 -13.58 10.85
C LYS A 58 -10.97 -14.52 11.43
N LYS A 59 -10.69 -15.65 10.78
CA LYS A 59 -9.67 -16.63 11.24
C LYS A 59 -8.26 -16.03 11.31
N PHE A 60 -7.96 -15.07 10.45
CA PHE A 60 -6.65 -14.44 10.31
C PHE A 60 -6.62 -13.00 10.85
N THR A 61 -7.64 -12.59 11.59
CA THR A 61 -7.71 -11.24 12.14
C THR A 61 -6.68 -11.11 13.26
N LEU A 62 -5.81 -10.11 13.14
CA LEU A 62 -4.82 -9.78 14.15
C LEU A 62 -5.38 -8.73 15.12
N ALA A 63 -4.87 -8.73 16.35
CA ALA A 63 -5.14 -7.66 17.30
C ALA A 63 -4.68 -6.31 16.69
N LYS A 64 -5.52 -5.29 16.85
CA LYS A 64 -5.21 -3.94 16.40
C LYS A 64 -3.95 -3.43 17.12
N LYS A 65 -3.06 -2.77 16.39
CA LYS A 65 -1.84 -2.15 16.93
C LYS A 65 -1.86 -0.66 16.63
N GLY A 66 -1.73 0.17 17.67
CA GLY A 66 -1.76 1.63 17.52
C GLY A 66 -3.12 2.18 17.07
N ALA A 67 -3.11 3.35 16.46
CA ALA A 67 -4.30 4.05 16.01
C ALA A 67 -4.93 3.40 14.75
N ASP A 68 -6.26 3.42 14.68
CA ASP A 68 -7.06 2.85 13.59
C ASP A 68 -7.96 3.89 12.91
N THR A 69 -7.56 5.16 12.98
CA THR A 69 -8.26 6.25 12.29
C THR A 69 -8.24 6.02 10.77
N THR A 70 -9.22 6.58 10.07
CA THR A 70 -9.26 6.53 8.59
C THR A 70 -7.96 7.05 7.98
N GLU A 71 -7.41 8.13 8.53
CA GLU A 71 -6.15 8.71 8.09
C GLU A 71 -4.99 7.72 8.28
N ASP A 72 -4.89 7.05 9.44
CA ASP A 72 -3.82 6.08 9.67
C ASP A 72 -3.94 4.86 8.75
N LEU A 73 -5.15 4.37 8.48
CA LEU A 73 -5.37 3.29 7.51
C LEU A 73 -4.93 3.70 6.09
N GLN A 74 -5.26 4.92 5.67
CA GLN A 74 -4.84 5.46 4.39
C GLN A 74 -3.32 5.64 4.33
N MET A 75 -2.72 6.20 5.37
CA MET A 75 -1.28 6.46 5.44
C MET A 75 -0.46 5.17 5.50
N ARG A 76 -0.98 4.09 6.10
CA ARG A 76 -0.33 2.77 6.05
C ARG A 76 -0.20 2.23 4.63
N LEU A 77 -1.17 2.49 3.77
CA LEU A 77 -1.14 2.10 2.36
C LEU A 77 -0.26 3.06 1.53
N ALA A 78 -0.53 4.36 1.67
CA ALA A 78 0.14 5.40 0.89
C ALA A 78 1.66 5.44 1.17
N SER A 79 2.06 5.38 2.43
CA SER A 79 3.49 5.49 2.81
C SER A 79 4.34 4.35 2.23
N ARG A 80 3.85 3.10 2.24
CA ARG A 80 4.55 1.97 1.62
C ARG A 80 4.68 2.14 0.11
N MET A 81 3.60 2.55 -0.56
CA MET A 81 3.61 2.81 -2.00
C MET A 81 4.58 3.93 -2.38
N ILE A 82 4.58 5.04 -1.63
CA ILE A 82 5.48 6.17 -1.86
C ILE A 82 6.93 5.75 -1.65
N ASN A 83 7.22 5.01 -0.57
CA ASN A 83 8.58 4.56 -0.29
C ASN A 83 9.16 3.69 -1.43
N GLU A 84 8.38 2.74 -1.95
CA GLU A 84 8.78 1.92 -3.10
C GLU A 84 8.92 2.75 -4.38
N ALA A 85 8.07 3.75 -4.59
CA ALA A 85 8.19 4.67 -5.71
C ALA A 85 9.51 5.48 -5.64
N VAL A 86 9.88 5.98 -4.45
CA VAL A 86 11.14 6.71 -4.23
C VAL A 86 12.37 5.81 -4.39
N MET A 87 12.27 4.52 -4.04
CA MET A 87 13.33 3.55 -4.25
C MET A 87 13.54 3.15 -5.73
N CYS A 88 12.53 3.38 -6.58
CA CYS A 88 12.61 3.01 -7.98
C CYS A 88 13.49 3.98 -8.77
N GLN A 89 14.78 3.65 -8.89
CA GLN A 89 15.77 4.48 -9.60
C GLN A 89 15.79 4.29 -11.12
N LYS A 90 14.99 3.35 -11.66
CA LYS A 90 15.04 2.96 -13.08
C LYS A 90 14.29 3.91 -14.03
N ALA A 91 13.40 4.74 -13.50
CA ALA A 91 12.59 5.67 -14.27
C ALA A 91 12.65 7.05 -13.61
N SER A 92 12.43 8.11 -14.40
CA SER A 92 12.34 9.45 -13.84
C SER A 92 11.12 9.57 -12.93
N TRP A 93 11.23 10.45 -11.92
CA TRP A 93 10.16 10.68 -10.96
C TRP A 93 8.86 11.13 -11.64
N LEU A 94 8.97 11.92 -12.70
CA LEU A 94 7.82 12.37 -13.50
C LEU A 94 7.08 11.21 -14.18
N ILE A 95 7.81 10.22 -14.71
CA ILE A 95 7.20 9.02 -15.32
C ILE A 95 6.53 8.20 -14.22
N LEU A 96 7.20 7.97 -13.10
CA LEU A 96 6.65 7.22 -11.98
C LEU A 96 5.43 7.91 -11.36
N GLU A 97 5.43 9.24 -11.29
CA GLU A 97 4.28 10.05 -10.87
C GLU A 97 3.08 9.82 -11.80
N THR A 98 3.30 9.95 -13.10
CA THR A 98 2.27 9.74 -14.12
C THR A 98 1.71 8.32 -14.08
N LEU A 99 2.58 7.31 -13.98
CA LEU A 99 2.18 5.90 -13.88
C LEU A 99 1.45 5.60 -12.56
N ALA A 100 1.84 6.25 -11.46
CA ALA A 100 1.15 6.08 -10.19
C ALA A 100 -0.28 6.63 -10.26
N VAL A 101 -0.47 7.82 -10.86
CA VAL A 101 -1.80 8.43 -10.99
C VAL A 101 -2.68 7.68 -11.99
N PHE A 102 -2.20 7.48 -13.23
CA PHE A 102 -3.02 6.92 -14.31
C PHE A 102 -3.01 5.39 -14.37
N GLY A 103 -1.95 4.74 -13.88
CA GLY A 103 -1.82 3.28 -13.90
C GLY A 103 -2.25 2.62 -12.60
N LEU A 104 -1.73 3.10 -11.47
CA LEU A 104 -1.98 2.49 -10.16
C LEU A 104 -3.18 3.09 -9.41
N GLY A 105 -3.73 4.20 -9.90
CA GLY A 105 -4.89 4.86 -9.30
C GLY A 105 -4.55 5.68 -8.05
N PHE A 106 -3.33 6.20 -7.93
CA PHE A 106 -2.98 7.14 -6.88
C PHE A 106 -3.89 8.39 -6.96
N PRO A 107 -4.37 8.94 -5.82
CA PRO A 107 -5.35 10.03 -5.84
C PRO A 107 -4.89 11.25 -6.66
N PRO A 108 -5.58 11.61 -7.76
CA PRO A 108 -5.11 12.64 -8.70
C PRO A 108 -5.07 14.04 -8.09
N PHE A 109 -5.92 14.33 -7.10
CA PHE A 109 -5.94 15.61 -6.39
C PHE A 109 -4.72 15.84 -5.50
N HIS A 110 -3.90 14.81 -5.25
CA HIS A 110 -2.60 14.94 -4.58
C HIS A 110 -1.43 15.04 -5.59
N GLY A 111 -1.69 14.98 -6.90
CA GLY A 111 -0.70 15.08 -7.97
C GLY A 111 0.19 13.84 -8.16
N GLY A 112 0.22 12.91 -7.21
CA GLY A 112 1.03 11.70 -7.27
C GLY A 112 1.87 11.49 -6.01
N PRO A 113 2.62 10.38 -5.90
CA PRO A 113 3.36 10.04 -4.69
C PRO A 113 4.48 11.05 -4.36
N PHE A 114 5.15 11.61 -5.37
CA PHE A 114 6.23 12.57 -5.18
C PHE A 114 5.70 13.96 -4.87
N ARG A 115 4.71 14.45 -5.63
CA ARG A 115 4.00 15.70 -5.31
C ARG A 115 3.33 15.66 -3.93
N PHE A 116 2.72 14.53 -3.56
CA PHE A 116 2.18 14.32 -2.22
C PHE A 116 3.27 14.46 -1.16
N THR A 117 4.44 13.86 -1.36
CA THR A 117 5.57 13.99 -0.42
C THR A 117 6.02 15.44 -0.24
N ASP A 118 6.10 16.20 -1.34
CA ASP A 118 6.49 17.62 -1.32
C ASP A 118 5.45 18.52 -0.62
N THR A 119 4.16 18.17 -0.71
CA THR A 119 3.04 18.96 -0.15
C THR A 119 2.70 18.57 1.28
N TYR A 120 2.69 17.27 1.60
CA TYR A 120 2.47 16.74 2.94
C TYR A 120 3.66 17.05 3.87
N GLY A 121 4.87 16.92 3.33
CA GLY A 121 6.14 17.07 4.03
C GLY A 121 6.86 15.73 4.20
N ALA A 122 8.08 15.63 3.68
CA ALA A 122 8.92 14.44 3.80
C ALA A 122 9.25 14.11 5.28
N ASP A 123 9.42 15.14 6.11
CA ASP A 123 9.62 15.01 7.57
C ASP A 123 8.44 14.33 8.25
N LYS A 124 7.22 14.77 7.96
CA LYS A 124 6.00 14.17 8.50
C LYS A 124 5.81 12.74 8.02
N LEU A 125 6.07 12.48 6.73
CA LEU A 125 5.94 11.15 6.16
C LEU A 125 6.92 10.16 6.80
N VAL A 126 8.19 10.54 6.94
CA VAL A 126 9.20 9.71 7.60
C VAL A 126 8.85 9.47 9.07
N ALA A 127 8.38 10.48 9.79
CA ALA A 127 7.95 10.31 11.18
C ALA A 127 6.79 9.30 11.31
N LYS A 128 5.78 9.38 10.45
CA LYS A 128 4.68 8.40 10.41
C LYS A 128 5.17 7.00 10.06
N MET A 129 6.08 6.88 9.10
CA MET A 129 6.68 5.61 8.73
C MET A 129 7.46 4.96 9.87
N GLN A 130 8.24 5.74 10.63
CA GLN A 130 8.95 5.25 11.82
C GLN A 130 7.99 4.78 12.93
N GLN A 131 6.86 5.48 13.12
CA GLN A 131 5.82 5.00 14.04
C GLN A 131 5.23 3.66 13.57
N TYR A 132 4.97 3.51 12.28
CA TYR A 132 4.48 2.25 11.72
C TYR A 132 5.54 1.14 11.75
N GLU A 133 6.81 1.47 11.59
CA GLU A 133 7.93 0.53 11.72
C GLU A 133 8.01 -0.06 13.13
N GLN A 134 7.83 0.75 14.16
CA GLN A 134 7.78 0.26 15.55
C GLN A 134 6.61 -0.69 15.81
N LEU A 135 5.45 -0.45 15.17
CA LEU A 135 4.23 -1.24 15.40
C LEU A 135 4.14 -2.50 14.52
N TYR A 136 4.60 -2.39 13.28
CA TYR A 136 4.36 -3.35 12.21
C TYR A 136 5.65 -3.91 11.56
N GLY A 137 6.82 -3.38 11.93
CA GLY A 137 8.13 -3.89 11.51
C GLY A 137 8.67 -3.29 10.21
N ILE A 138 9.66 -3.99 9.64
CA ILE A 138 10.54 -3.53 8.54
C ILE A 138 9.82 -3.13 7.25
N ALA A 139 8.58 -3.58 7.06
CA ALA A 139 7.74 -3.21 5.92
C ALA A 139 7.47 -1.70 5.82
N PHE A 140 7.68 -0.96 6.91
CA PHE A 140 7.48 0.50 6.98
C PHE A 140 8.79 1.29 7.11
N THR A 141 9.96 0.65 7.01
CA THR A 141 11.25 1.36 7.10
C THR A 141 11.41 2.36 5.94
N PRO A 142 11.58 3.67 6.21
CA PRO A 142 11.78 4.65 5.16
C PRO A 142 13.13 4.45 4.47
N CYS A 143 13.15 4.56 3.15
CA CYS A 143 14.38 4.46 2.35
C CYS A 143 15.29 5.67 2.58
N GLN A 144 16.57 5.52 2.23
CA GLN A 144 17.57 6.55 2.52
C GLN A 144 17.25 7.88 1.81
N LEU A 145 16.87 7.84 0.53
CA LEU A 145 16.52 9.05 -0.21
C LEU A 145 15.36 9.82 0.44
N LEU A 146 14.36 9.12 0.95
CA LEU A 146 13.25 9.76 1.66
C LEU A 146 13.70 10.39 2.99
N LYS A 147 14.62 9.72 3.72
CA LYS A 147 15.24 10.29 4.93
C LYS A 147 16.08 11.54 4.61
N ASP A 148 16.78 11.55 3.48
CA ASP A 148 17.60 12.69 3.07
C ASP A 148 16.72 13.91 2.73
N HIS A 149 15.56 13.70 2.10
CA HIS A 149 14.55 14.75 1.87
C HIS A 149 13.88 15.21 3.17
N ALA A 150 13.70 14.32 4.15
CA ALA A 150 13.17 14.69 5.46
C ALA A 150 14.16 15.53 6.29
N ALA A 151 15.47 15.27 6.15
CA ALA A 151 16.52 16.00 6.85
C ALA A 151 16.75 17.41 6.30
N ASP A 152 16.49 17.63 5.00
CA ASP A 152 16.70 18.91 4.33
C ASP A 152 15.41 19.39 3.65
N LYS A 153 14.73 20.36 4.29
CA LYS A 153 13.46 20.92 3.82
C LYS A 153 13.56 21.66 2.48
N THR A 154 14.77 21.94 1.99
CA THR A 154 14.97 22.56 0.68
C THR A 154 14.91 21.52 -0.46
N LYS A 155 15.12 20.23 -0.15
CA LYS A 155 15.06 19.15 -1.12
C LYS A 155 13.61 18.75 -1.41
N LYS A 156 13.20 18.95 -2.65
CA LYS A 156 11.89 18.55 -3.17
C LYS A 156 12.06 17.73 -4.43
N PHE A 157 11.12 16.82 -4.69
CA PHE A 157 11.09 16.11 -5.97
C PHE A 157 10.67 17.06 -7.11
N HIS A 158 9.82 18.04 -6.80
CA HIS A 158 9.43 19.12 -7.71
C HIS A 158 9.97 20.45 -7.18
N PRO A 159 11.21 20.84 -7.55
CA PRO A 159 11.69 22.19 -7.31
C PRO A 159 10.82 23.19 -8.08
N ASN A 160 10.62 24.37 -7.48
CA ASN A 160 9.98 25.50 -8.17
C ASN A 160 10.91 26.09 -9.23
#